data_AF-A0A7C5MJD5-F1
#
_entry.id   AF-A0A7C5MJD5-F1
#
_cell.length_a   1.000
_cell.length_b   1.000
_cell.length_c   1.000
_cell.angle_alpha   90.00
_cell.angle_beta   90.00
_cell.angle_gamma   90.00
#
_symmetry.space_group_name_H-M   'P 1'
#
loop_
_entity.id
_entity.type
_entity.pdbx_description
1 polymer ?
#
loop_
_entity_poly.entity_id
_entity_poly.type
_entity_poly.pdbx_seq_one_letter_code
_entity_poly.pdbx_strand_id
1 'polypeptide(L)'
;MTRLVVLGGSGVATPELLAAIRGIGGRSVPIEVVLVGRDAEKLACVAGVARLLAEDDPLLTVGYSTDAAAALEGADFVLNQVRVGGMKARAFDESFSQELGLAGEETVGPGGFANASRTIPVALEYARLIERVHDISRI
;
A
#
# COMPACT_ATOMS: atom_id res chain seq x y z
N MET A 1 9.61 18.85 3.26
CA MET A 1 8.36 18.07 3.33
C MET A 1 8.66 16.73 2.72
N THR A 2 8.30 15.64 3.38
CA THR A 2 8.57 14.28 2.92
C THR A 2 7.30 13.66 2.40
N ARG A 3 7.31 13.18 1.16
CA ARG A 3 6.15 12.58 0.48
C ARG A 3 6.26 11.06 0.50
N LEU A 4 5.36 10.42 1.24
CA LEU A 4 5.22 8.96 1.33
C LEU A 4 4.02 8.52 0.49
N VAL A 5 4.26 7.73 -0.55
CA VAL A 5 3.20 7.09 -1.35
C VAL A 5 2.97 5.68 -0.86
N VAL A 6 1.70 5.33 -0.61
CA VAL A 6 1.30 4.02 -0.11
C VAL A 6 0.52 3.28 -1.20
N LEU A 7 1.17 2.36 -1.90
CA LEU A 7 0.53 1.47 -2.86
C LEU A 7 -0.30 0.42 -2.12
N GLY A 8 -1.58 0.29 -2.47
CA GLY A 8 -2.51 -0.54 -1.70
C GLY A 8 -3.10 0.20 -0.48
N GLY A 9 -3.15 1.54 -0.54
CA GLY A 9 -3.62 2.43 0.52
C GLY A 9 -5.05 2.19 1.02
N SER A 10 -5.88 1.46 0.27
CA SER A 10 -7.21 1.00 0.72
C SER A 10 -7.15 -0.19 1.71
N GLY A 11 -5.97 -0.59 2.17
CA GLY A 11 -5.75 -1.67 3.12
C GLY A 11 -6.15 -1.30 4.55
N VAL A 12 -6.55 -2.31 5.33
CA VAL A 12 -6.88 -2.13 6.76
C VAL A 12 -5.67 -1.81 7.63
N ALA A 13 -4.46 -2.06 7.14
CA ALA A 13 -3.21 -1.67 7.80
C ALA A 13 -2.89 -0.17 7.65
N THR A 14 -3.57 0.55 6.74
CA THR A 14 -3.31 1.98 6.51
C THR A 14 -3.56 2.83 7.77
N PRO A 15 -4.69 2.70 8.50
CA PRO A 15 -4.87 3.43 9.77
C PRO A 15 -3.76 3.16 10.80
N GLU A 16 -3.29 1.92 10.90
CA GLU A 16 -2.18 1.56 11.81
C GLU A 16 -0.87 2.25 11.40
N LEU A 17 -0.59 2.30 10.09
CA LEU A 17 0.55 3.05 9.55
C LEU A 17 0.45 4.54 9.92
N LEU A 18 -0.73 5.16 9.80
CA LEU A 18 -0.89 6.57 10.17
C LEU A 18 -0.70 6.80 11.67
N ALA A 19 -1.25 5.93 12.51
CA ALA A 19 -1.04 5.99 13.95
C ALA A 19 0.45 5.86 14.32
N ALA A 20 1.18 4.96 13.65
CA ALA A 20 2.61 4.80 13.83
C ALA A 20 3.39 6.05 13.41
N ILE A 21 3.07 6.65 12.25
CA ILE A 21 3.72 7.89 11.79
C ILE A 21 3.48 9.05 12.76
N ARG A 22 2.25 9.22 13.24
CA ARG A 22 1.90 10.23 14.25
C ARG A 22 2.64 10.01 15.58
N GLY A 23 2.90 8.75 15.94
CA GLY A 23 3.65 8.38 17.14
C GLY A 23 5.15 8.70 17.09
N ILE A 24 5.68 9.11 15.92
CA ILE A 24 7.09 9.50 15.77
C ILE A 24 7.30 10.87 16.43
N GLY A 25 7.78 10.86 17.66
CA GLY A 25 8.13 12.08 18.41
C GLY A 25 9.32 12.84 17.81
N GLY A 26 9.38 14.15 18.06
CA GLY A 26 10.51 15.00 17.65
C GLY A 26 10.55 15.33 16.15
N ARG A 27 9.49 15.03 15.40
CA ARG A 27 9.37 15.33 13.98
C ARG A 27 9.39 16.85 13.76
N SER A 28 10.29 17.32 12.90
CA SER A 28 10.37 18.72 12.47
C SER A 28 10.06 18.91 10.98
N VAL A 29 10.04 17.83 10.22
CA VAL A 29 9.74 17.82 8.78
C VAL A 29 8.29 17.34 8.57
N PRO A 30 7.44 18.12 7.88
CA PRO A 30 6.10 17.66 7.52
C PRO A 30 6.14 16.42 6.64
N ILE A 31 5.21 15.49 6.85
CA ILE A 31 5.01 14.29 6.03
C ILE A 31 3.66 14.41 5.34
N GLU A 32 3.66 14.18 4.03
CA GLU A 32 2.46 13.95 3.24
C GLU A 32 2.35 12.46 2.95
N VAL A 33 1.22 11.87 3.30
CA VAL A 33 0.90 10.48 2.97
C VAL A 33 -0.11 10.48 1.83
N VAL A 34 0.23 9.88 0.70
CA VAL A 34 -0.68 9.71 -0.44
C VAL A 34 -1.06 8.26 -0.58
N LEU A 35 -2.32 7.95 -0.32
CA LEU A 35 -2.87 6.61 -0.40
C LEU A 35 -3.27 6.28 -1.85
N VAL A 36 -2.73 5.20 -2.42
CA VAL A 36 -3.03 4.78 -3.79
C VAL A 36 -3.81 3.48 -3.77
N GLY A 37 -4.97 3.47 -4.42
CA GLY A 37 -5.86 2.30 -4.49
C GLY A 37 -6.69 2.29 -5.77
N ARG A 38 -7.21 1.11 -6.14
CA ARG A 38 -8.01 0.94 -7.37
C ARG A 38 -9.52 1.10 -7.14
N ASP A 39 -9.97 0.88 -5.91
CA ASP A 39 -11.37 0.99 -5.50
C ASP A 39 -11.55 2.36 -4.85
N ALA A 40 -12.20 3.28 -5.56
CA ALA A 40 -12.34 4.67 -5.12
C ALA A 40 -13.17 4.80 -3.84
N GLU A 41 -14.23 4.00 -3.69
CA GLU A 41 -15.10 4.05 -2.51
C GLU A 41 -14.36 3.54 -1.27
N LYS A 42 -13.71 2.38 -1.39
CA LYS A 42 -12.91 1.81 -0.30
C LYS A 42 -11.73 2.72 0.05
N LEU A 43 -11.06 3.29 -0.95
CA LEU A 43 -9.95 4.22 -0.75
C LEU A 43 -10.41 5.48 -0.02
N ALA A 44 -11.53 6.08 -0.44
CA ALA A 44 -12.08 7.28 0.21
C ALA A 44 -12.47 7.00 1.68
N CYS A 45 -13.06 5.84 1.96
CA CYS A 45 -13.40 5.41 3.32
C CYS A 45 -12.13 5.32 4.21
N VAL A 46 -11.11 4.59 3.75
CA VAL A 46 -9.86 4.43 4.50
C VAL A 46 -9.11 5.76 4.65
N ALA A 47 -9.11 6.60 3.61
CA ALA A 47 -8.53 7.94 3.67
C ALA A 47 -9.24 8.85 4.67
N GLY A 48 -10.57 8.72 4.82
CA GLY A 48 -11.33 9.43 5.86
C GLY A 48 -10.85 9.08 7.26
N VAL A 49 -10.70 7.78 7.56
CA VAL A 49 -10.17 7.31 8.86
C VAL A 49 -8.74 7.80 9.07
N ALA A 50 -7.89 7.68 8.04
CA ALA A 50 -6.51 8.13 8.09
C ALA A 50 -6.38 9.65 8.36
N ARG A 51 -7.30 10.47 7.82
CA ARG A 51 -7.36 11.92 8.10
C ARG A 51 -7.77 12.23 9.52
N LEU A 52 -8.77 11.53 10.06
CA LEU A 52 -9.17 11.70 11.47
C LEU A 52 -8.02 11.37 12.42
N LEU A 53 -7.20 10.36 12.10
CA LEU A 53 -6.02 10.02 12.90
C LEU A 53 -4.92 11.09 12.84
N ALA A 54 -4.86 11.87 11.75
CA ALA A 54 -3.88 12.93 11.52
C ALA A 54 -4.37 14.33 11.91
N GLU A 55 -5.64 14.51 12.28
CA GLU A 55 -6.29 15.83 12.42
C GLU A 55 -5.57 16.79 13.37
N ASP A 56 -5.02 16.27 14.47
CA ASP A 56 -4.31 17.07 15.49
C ASP A 56 -2.79 17.20 15.23
N ASP A 57 -2.25 16.61 14.16
CA ASP A 57 -0.82 16.68 13.83
C ASP A 57 -0.58 17.67 12.68
N PRO A 58 -0.10 18.90 12.95
CA PRO A 58 0.12 19.91 11.92
C PRO A 58 1.25 19.54 10.93
N LEU A 59 2.03 18.50 11.22
CA LEU A 59 3.10 18.00 10.38
C LEU A 59 2.68 16.76 9.59
N LEU A 60 1.42 16.31 9.65
CA LEU A 60 0.93 15.14 8.94
C LEU A 60 -0.27 15.47 8.07
N THR A 61 -0.17 15.23 6.77
CA THR A 61 -1.28 15.42 5.83
C THR A 61 -1.57 14.13 5.08
N VAL A 62 -2.84 13.90 4.75
CA VAL A 62 -3.28 12.66 4.09
C VAL A 62 -4.10 12.96 2.83
N GLY A 63 -3.56 12.57 1.68
CA GLY A 63 -4.21 12.57 0.37
C GLY A 63 -4.52 11.14 -0.10
N TYR A 64 -5.30 11.02 -1.17
CA TYR A 64 -5.48 9.75 -1.86
C TYR A 64 -5.67 9.96 -3.36
N SER A 65 -5.32 8.95 -4.15
CA SER A 65 -5.45 8.96 -5.61
C SER A 65 -5.74 7.55 -6.14
N THR A 66 -6.52 7.47 -7.21
CA THR A 66 -6.65 6.25 -8.02
C THR A 66 -5.66 6.22 -9.20
N ASP A 67 -5.01 7.35 -9.48
CA ASP A 67 -3.92 7.46 -10.45
C ASP A 67 -2.59 7.26 -9.73
N ALA A 68 -2.00 6.07 -9.92
CA ALA A 68 -0.71 5.72 -9.35
C ALA A 68 0.45 6.52 -9.97
N ALA A 69 0.40 6.85 -11.26
CA ALA A 69 1.48 7.57 -11.93
C ALA A 69 1.60 8.99 -11.36
N ALA A 70 0.48 9.71 -11.33
CA ALA A 70 0.41 11.05 -10.77
C ALA A 70 0.75 11.07 -9.26
N ALA A 71 0.34 10.04 -8.50
CA ALA A 71 0.67 9.96 -7.08
C ALA A 71 2.16 9.76 -6.82
N LEU A 72 2.81 8.94 -7.65
CA LEU A 72 4.23 8.59 -7.52
C LEU A 72 5.17 9.73 -7.92
N GLU A 73 4.74 10.69 -8.75
CA GLU A 73 5.53 11.89 -9.05
C GLU A 73 5.95 12.62 -7.76
N GLY A 74 7.26 12.83 -7.59
CA GLY A 74 7.83 13.52 -6.44
C GLY A 74 7.79 12.74 -5.12
N ALA A 75 7.45 11.45 -5.12
CA ALA A 75 7.53 10.60 -3.94
C ALA A 75 8.98 10.45 -3.42
N ASP A 76 9.22 10.74 -2.14
CA ASP A 76 10.50 10.44 -1.49
C ASP A 76 10.57 8.98 -1.05
N PHE A 77 9.44 8.42 -0.65
CA PHE A 77 9.31 7.03 -0.23
C PHE A 77 8.07 6.38 -0.86
N VAL A 78 8.20 5.10 -1.20
CA VAL A 78 7.08 4.27 -1.65
C VAL A 78 6.96 3.06 -0.73
N LEU A 79 5.83 2.95 -0.04
CA LEU A 79 5.46 1.77 0.73
C LEU A 79 4.52 0.91 -0.09
N ASN A 80 4.91 -0.34 -0.32
CA ASN A 80 4.10 -1.31 -1.06
C ASN A 80 3.40 -2.28 -0.11
N GLN A 81 2.07 -2.18 -0.02
CA GLN A 81 1.22 -3.11 0.72
C GLN A 81 0.10 -3.69 -0.17
N VAL A 82 0.34 -3.77 -1.48
CA VAL A 82 -0.67 -4.28 -2.43
C VAL A 82 -0.98 -5.75 -2.15
N ARG A 83 -2.28 -6.08 -2.25
CA ARG A 83 -2.79 -7.45 -2.20
C ARG A 83 -3.54 -7.73 -3.49
N VAL A 84 -2.87 -8.35 -4.45
CA VAL A 84 -3.48 -8.62 -5.76
C VAL A 84 -4.57 -9.69 -5.62
N GLY A 85 -5.79 -9.33 -6.02
CA GLY A 85 -6.97 -10.18 -5.86
C GLY A 85 -7.67 -10.06 -4.49
N GLY A 86 -7.11 -9.30 -3.56
CA GLY A 86 -7.72 -9.01 -2.26
C GLY A 86 -8.00 -10.25 -1.41
N MET A 87 -8.98 -10.15 -0.51
CA MET A 87 -9.36 -11.25 0.39
C MET A 87 -9.99 -12.44 -0.34
N LYS A 88 -10.66 -12.20 -1.48
CA LYS A 88 -11.25 -13.29 -2.28
C LYS A 88 -10.18 -14.22 -2.84
N ALA A 89 -9.09 -13.66 -3.38
CA ALA A 89 -7.97 -14.47 -3.86
C ALA A 89 -7.25 -15.18 -2.71
N ARG A 90 -7.02 -14.51 -1.57
CA ARG A 90 -6.45 -15.14 -0.38
C ARG A 90 -7.29 -16.34 0.09
N ALA A 91 -8.61 -16.18 0.18
CA ALA A 91 -9.50 -17.27 0.57
C ALA A 91 -9.39 -18.46 -0.39
N PHE A 92 -9.31 -18.21 -1.69
CA PHE A 92 -9.06 -19.26 -2.68
C PHE A 92 -7.70 -19.95 -2.48
N ASP A 93 -6.62 -19.17 -2.30
CA ASP A 93 -5.26 -19.69 -2.11
C ASP A 93 -5.16 -20.63 -0.90
N GLU A 94 -5.82 -20.25 0.20
CA GLU A 94 -5.87 -21.04 1.44
C GLU A 94 -6.76 -22.29 1.27
N SER A 95 -7.95 -22.16 0.66
CA SER A 95 -8.88 -23.28 0.50
C SER A 95 -8.40 -24.34 -0.49
N PHE A 96 -7.87 -23.96 -1.66
CA PHE A 96 -7.39 -24.92 -2.66
C PHE A 96 -6.21 -25.75 -2.13
N SER A 97 -5.32 -25.14 -1.35
CA SER A 97 -4.21 -25.86 -0.72
C SER A 97 -4.73 -27.01 0.18
N GLN A 98 -5.85 -26.80 0.88
CA GLN A 98 -6.49 -27.81 1.71
C GLN A 98 -7.10 -28.95 0.90
N GLU A 99 -7.65 -28.67 -0.29
CA GLU A 99 -8.15 -29.71 -1.20
C GLU A 99 -7.05 -30.69 -1.66
N LEU A 100 -5.79 -30.24 -1.64
CA LEU A 100 -4.61 -31.06 -1.92
C LEU A 100 -4.05 -31.79 -0.69
N GLY A 101 -4.70 -31.69 0.47
CA GLY A 101 -4.21 -32.23 1.74
C GLY A 101 -3.03 -31.43 2.34
N LEU A 102 -2.82 -30.20 1.88
CA LEU A 102 -1.75 -29.30 2.35
C LEU A 102 -2.34 -28.19 3.23
N ALA A 103 -1.50 -27.57 4.07
CA ALA A 103 -1.93 -26.43 4.87
C ALA A 103 -2.29 -25.22 3.98
N GLY A 104 -3.42 -24.59 4.26
CA GLY A 104 -3.80 -23.31 3.64
C GLY A 104 -3.04 -22.16 4.28
N GLU A 105 -2.16 -21.52 3.50
CA GLU A 105 -1.36 -20.37 3.95
C GLU A 105 -1.16 -19.40 2.77
N GLU A 106 -1.16 -18.10 3.08
CA GLU A 106 -1.15 -17.01 2.09
C GLU A 106 0.20 -16.85 1.36
N THR A 107 1.30 -17.17 2.03
CA THR A 107 2.68 -16.81 1.65
C THR A 107 3.59 -18.02 1.44
N VAL A 108 3.21 -19.19 1.94
CA VAL A 108 3.94 -20.46 1.76
C VAL A 108 3.09 -21.52 1.07
N GLY A 109 3.75 -22.55 0.52
CA GLY A 109 3.07 -23.66 -0.14
C GLY A 109 2.35 -23.27 -1.45
N PRO A 110 1.35 -24.06 -1.90
CA PRO A 110 0.62 -23.79 -3.14
C PRO A 110 -0.09 -22.44 -3.14
N GLY A 111 -0.71 -22.06 -2.01
CA GLY A 111 -1.35 -20.76 -1.83
C GLY A 111 -0.37 -19.60 -1.96
N GLY A 112 0.77 -19.71 -1.27
CA GLY A 112 1.90 -18.78 -1.42
C GLY A 112 2.40 -18.63 -2.85
N PHE A 113 2.57 -19.75 -3.56
CA PHE A 113 2.98 -19.73 -4.96
C PHE A 113 1.94 -19.06 -5.88
N ALA A 114 0.64 -19.34 -5.67
CA ALA A 114 -0.45 -18.72 -6.42
C ALA A 114 -0.50 -17.20 -6.17
N ASN A 115 -0.38 -16.78 -4.90
CA ASN A 115 -0.28 -15.37 -4.52
C ASN A 115 0.92 -14.68 -5.16
N ALA A 116 2.12 -15.27 -5.05
CA ALA A 116 3.34 -14.73 -5.65
C ALA A 116 3.22 -14.59 -7.18
N SER A 117 2.68 -15.61 -7.84
CA SER A 117 2.50 -15.62 -9.30
C SER A 117 1.60 -14.48 -9.79
N ARG A 118 0.60 -14.06 -9.00
CA ARG A 118 -0.26 -12.91 -9.31
C ARG A 118 0.35 -11.58 -8.87
N THR A 119 1.08 -11.55 -7.76
CA THR A 119 1.55 -10.30 -7.14
C THR A 119 2.86 -9.79 -7.73
N ILE A 120 3.82 -10.68 -8.06
CA ILE A 120 5.13 -10.29 -8.59
C ILE A 120 5.02 -9.44 -9.87
N PRO A 121 4.20 -9.81 -10.89
CA PRO A 121 4.06 -8.99 -12.09
C PRO A 121 3.58 -7.56 -11.79
N VAL A 122 2.60 -7.41 -10.89
CA VAL A 122 2.07 -6.10 -10.49
C VAL A 122 3.10 -5.29 -9.70
N ALA A 123 3.87 -5.93 -8.82
CA ALA A 123 4.96 -5.25 -8.10
C ALA A 123 6.04 -4.75 -9.06
N LEU A 124 6.39 -5.53 -10.09
CA LEU A 124 7.32 -5.12 -11.14
C LEU A 124 6.77 -3.99 -12.02
N GLU A 125 5.46 -3.97 -12.29
CA GLU A 125 4.81 -2.84 -12.98
C GLU A 125 4.93 -1.55 -12.18
N TYR A 126 4.71 -1.58 -10.87
CA TYR A 126 4.95 -0.42 -10.01
C TYR A 126 6.41 -0.01 -9.97
N ALA A 127 7.35 -0.96 -9.89
CA ALA A 127 8.78 -0.67 -9.92
C ALA A 127 9.20 0.06 -11.21
N ARG A 128 8.73 -0.41 -12.37
CA ARG A 128 8.95 0.26 -13.67
C ARG A 128 8.27 1.61 -13.75
N LEU A 129 7.09 1.75 -13.14
CA LEU A 129 6.40 3.05 -13.08
C LEU A 129 7.21 4.05 -12.26
N ILE A 130 7.72 3.64 -11.09
CA ILE A 130 8.62 4.44 -10.26
C ILE A 130 9.86 4.85 -11.06
N GLU A 131 10.53 3.92 -11.73
CA GLU A 131 11.70 4.20 -12.58
C GLU A 131 11.41 5.20 -13.72
N ARG A 132 10.19 5.20 -14.27
CA ARG A 132 9.81 6.16 -15.33
C ARG A 132 9.53 7.57 -14.80
N VAL A 133 8.91 7.68 -13.62
CA VAL A 133 8.49 8.97 -13.06
C VAL A 133 9.52 9.59 -12.12
N HIS A 134 10.53 8.81 -11.71
CA HIS A 134 11.68 9.25 -10.93
C HIS A 134 12.97 9.05 -11.70
N ASP A 135 13.80 10.09 -11.74
CA ASP A 135 15.18 9.99 -12.17
C ASP A 135 16.01 9.29 -11.07
N ILE A 136 15.99 7.96 -11.08
CA ILE A 136 16.72 7.09 -10.15
C ILE A 136 18.24 7.27 -10.21
N SER A 137 18.78 8.05 -11.16
CA SER A 137 20.20 8.43 -11.17
C SER A 137 20.60 9.39 -10.04
N ARG A 138 19.62 9.86 -9.25
CA ARG A 138 19.81 10.79 -8.12
C ARG A 138 19.80 10.15 -6.73
N ILE A 139 19.69 8.82 -6.63
CA ILE A 139 19.74 8.07 -5.36
C ILE A 139 21.18 7.66 -5.05
#